data_AF-A0A844F1W9-F1
#
_entry.id   AF-A0A844F1W9-F1
#
_cell.length_a   1.000
_cell.length_b   1.000
_cell.length_c   1.000
_cell.angle_alpha   90.00
_cell.angle_beta   90.00
_cell.angle_gamma   90.00
#
_symmetry.space_group_name_H-M   'P 1'
#
loop_
_entity.id
_entity.type
_entity.pdbx_description
1 polymer ?
#
loop_
_entity_poly.entity_id
_entity_poly.type
_entity_poly.pdbx_seq_one_letter_code
_entity_poly.pdbx_strand_id
1 'polypeptide(L)'
;MATRSAKIDQKADLIWAIADKLTGVYKPHEYGDVILPLTVIRRFDCILSDTKDAVLQKYDEVKNLPMKDILLRKASKKDFYNTSKYTFERLMDDPDHIEENFREYLNKFSANVRDILEKFKFDGHITTMANKGILYIVLKEYTTDRGNLHPNEISNLEMGYIFEEIIRRFSESHNEDAGQHYTPREVIQLMVNILFYDDNDILSGNNVAKTIYDPACGTGGMLSVAEEYLHSLNASTELVSFGQEINDQTFAICKADMLIKGNNADYIKDGNTLSDDQFAGSTFDYILSNPPFGREWKNEKAKVEEEAKLGFGGRFGAGLPATSDGQMLFLMTAISKMKDIDKGGSRIAIIHNGSPLFTGDAGSGPSEIRRYILENDLLEAIIALPNDIFYNTGIATYIWVLSNKKAGTVREGKVQLINANEMFVKRRKALGNKRNDISKEDIAEITKIYGDFKESEISQIYDDEDFGYTKITVERPLRDEEGNLVLKKGKKQPDTSLRDTENVPLKEDIKEYFEREVLPFAPDAWVDEKKSKVGYEIPFTRYFYKYEAPRPSAEIMAEIMDLETELSGSLEEVFDL
;
A
#
# COMPACT_ATOMS: atom_id res chain seq x y z
N MET A 1 22.31 -5.75 8.98
CA MET A 1 21.61 -5.18 7.80
C MET A 1 22.56 -4.52 6.79
N ALA A 2 23.58 -3.77 7.23
CA ALA A 2 24.52 -3.08 6.33
C ALA A 2 25.18 -3.96 5.25
N THR A 3 25.51 -5.23 5.55
CA THR A 3 26.15 -6.15 4.61
C THR A 3 25.20 -6.78 3.58
N ARG A 4 23.90 -6.91 3.92
CA ARG A 4 22.89 -7.52 3.03
C ARG A 4 22.40 -6.52 1.96
N SER A 5 22.31 -5.24 2.32
CA SER A 5 22.04 -4.14 1.37
C SER A 5 23.11 -4.08 0.29
N ALA A 6 24.40 -4.14 0.66
CA ALA A 6 25.50 -3.97 -0.29
C ALA A 6 25.50 -5.02 -1.42
N LYS A 7 25.20 -6.29 -1.12
CA LYS A 7 25.14 -7.36 -2.14
C LYS A 7 23.95 -7.18 -3.09
N ILE A 8 22.80 -6.76 -2.56
CA ILE A 8 21.58 -6.47 -3.33
C ILE A 8 21.81 -5.26 -4.23
N ASP A 9 22.29 -4.15 -3.67
CA ASP A 9 22.60 -2.92 -4.39
C ASP A 9 23.63 -3.18 -5.48
N GLN A 10 24.70 -3.93 -5.15
CA GLN A 10 25.71 -4.33 -6.13
C GLN A 10 25.11 -5.20 -7.25
N LYS A 11 24.25 -6.18 -6.95
CA LYS A 11 23.67 -7.03 -8.00
C LYS A 11 22.68 -6.24 -8.85
N ALA A 12 21.87 -5.37 -8.26
CA ALA A 12 21.00 -4.46 -8.99
C ALA A 12 21.80 -3.48 -9.87
N ASP A 13 22.94 -2.97 -9.39
CA ASP A 13 23.89 -2.17 -10.18
C ASP A 13 24.45 -2.97 -11.35
N LEU A 14 24.81 -4.23 -11.13
CA LEU A 14 25.34 -5.09 -12.20
C LEU A 14 24.29 -5.41 -13.26
N ILE A 15 23.04 -5.64 -12.88
CA ILE A 15 21.93 -5.83 -13.82
C ILE A 15 21.63 -4.52 -14.53
N TRP A 16 21.63 -3.40 -13.82
CA TRP A 16 21.43 -2.08 -14.42
C TRP A 16 22.54 -1.71 -15.40
N ALA A 17 23.79 -2.12 -15.16
CA ALA A 17 24.89 -1.93 -16.09
C ALA A 17 24.68 -2.66 -17.43
N ILE A 18 23.77 -3.64 -17.50
CA ILE A 18 23.34 -4.25 -18.78
C ILE A 18 22.58 -3.22 -19.63
N ALA A 19 21.87 -2.27 -19.00
CA ALA A 19 21.15 -1.20 -19.67
C ALA A 19 22.08 -0.29 -20.50
N ASP A 20 23.37 -0.22 -20.17
CA ASP A 20 24.37 0.50 -20.98
C ASP A 20 24.42 -0.02 -22.43
N LYS A 21 24.12 -1.31 -22.64
CA LYS A 21 24.06 -1.93 -23.98
C LYS A 21 22.83 -1.53 -24.79
N LEU A 22 21.83 -0.91 -24.16
CA LEU A 22 20.61 -0.41 -24.79
C LEU A 22 20.77 1.03 -25.28
N THR A 23 21.82 1.72 -24.85
CA THR A 23 22.09 3.12 -25.17
C THR A 23 22.12 3.37 -26.68
N GLY A 24 21.38 4.38 -27.12
CA GLY A 24 21.28 4.78 -28.52
C GLY A 24 20.23 4.01 -29.33
N VAL A 25 19.76 2.85 -28.84
CA VAL A 25 18.61 2.13 -29.41
C VAL A 25 17.33 2.47 -28.66
N TYR A 26 17.41 2.51 -27.33
CA TYR A 26 16.31 2.86 -26.43
C TYR A 26 16.60 4.19 -25.72
N LYS A 27 15.55 4.89 -25.32
CA LYS A 27 15.66 5.99 -24.36
C LYS A 27 15.80 5.40 -22.95
N PRO A 28 16.43 6.13 -21.99
CA PRO A 28 16.64 5.62 -20.62
C PRO A 28 15.37 5.17 -19.89
N HIS A 29 14.22 5.71 -20.27
CA HIS A 29 12.93 5.35 -19.71
C HIS A 29 12.43 4.00 -20.29
N GLU A 30 12.67 3.72 -21.58
CA GLU A 30 12.30 2.44 -22.22
C GLU A 30 13.19 1.25 -21.80
N TYR A 31 14.27 1.47 -21.05
CA TYR A 31 15.17 0.40 -20.60
C TYR A 31 14.43 -0.64 -19.73
N GLY A 32 13.37 -0.24 -19.01
CA GLY A 32 12.59 -1.12 -18.14
C GLY A 32 11.91 -2.25 -18.88
N ASP A 33 11.41 -1.94 -20.08
CA ASP A 33 10.72 -2.88 -20.95
C ASP A 33 11.62 -3.99 -21.50
N VAL A 34 12.95 -3.85 -21.34
CA VAL A 34 13.93 -4.85 -21.75
C VAL A 34 14.57 -5.55 -20.57
N ILE A 35 14.99 -4.79 -19.55
CA ILE A 35 15.71 -5.35 -18.40
C ILE A 35 14.80 -6.16 -17.49
N LEU A 36 13.57 -5.71 -17.23
CA LEU A 36 12.64 -6.44 -16.35
C LEU A 36 12.29 -7.83 -16.90
N PRO A 37 11.84 -7.98 -18.17
CA PRO A 37 11.51 -9.30 -18.72
C PRO A 37 12.73 -10.22 -18.75
N LEU A 38 13.89 -9.71 -19.18
CA LEU A 38 15.12 -10.52 -19.23
C LEU A 38 15.58 -10.98 -17.85
N THR A 39 15.42 -10.15 -16.82
CA THR A 39 15.75 -10.52 -15.44
C THR A 39 14.83 -11.65 -14.94
N VAL A 40 13.53 -11.58 -15.22
CA VAL A 40 12.57 -12.65 -14.90
C VAL A 40 12.89 -13.94 -15.67
N ILE A 41 13.13 -13.84 -16.98
CA ILE A 41 13.49 -14.97 -17.85
C ILE A 41 14.77 -15.62 -17.33
N ARG A 42 15.79 -14.83 -16.99
CA ARG A 42 17.06 -15.35 -16.48
C ARG A 42 16.91 -15.99 -15.11
N ARG A 43 16.05 -15.47 -14.22
CA ARG A 43 15.75 -16.12 -12.94
C ARG A 43 15.14 -17.51 -13.15
N PHE A 44 14.19 -17.65 -14.08
CA PHE A 44 13.63 -18.96 -14.44
C PHE A 44 14.69 -19.90 -15.03
N ASP A 45 15.54 -19.41 -15.93
CA ASP A 45 16.62 -20.17 -16.54
C ASP A 45 17.60 -20.70 -15.48
N CYS A 46 18.06 -19.84 -14.57
CA CYS A 46 18.93 -20.25 -13.47
C CYS A 46 18.25 -21.27 -12.56
N ILE A 47 16.97 -21.12 -12.20
CA ILE A 47 16.29 -22.12 -11.35
C ILE A 47 16.22 -23.50 -12.03
N LEU A 48 16.09 -23.52 -13.36
CA LEU A 48 15.99 -24.76 -14.13
C LEU A 48 17.35 -25.37 -14.50
N SER A 49 18.47 -24.65 -14.34
CA SER A 49 19.79 -25.10 -14.82
C SER A 49 20.16 -26.47 -14.25
N ASP A 50 19.89 -26.70 -12.98
CA ASP A 50 20.21 -27.95 -12.26
C ASP A 50 19.42 -29.17 -12.75
N THR A 51 18.30 -28.95 -13.45
CA THR A 51 17.38 -30.01 -13.90
C THR A 51 17.19 -30.05 -15.41
N LYS A 52 17.86 -29.17 -16.15
CA LYS A 52 17.66 -28.98 -17.59
C LYS A 52 17.80 -30.28 -18.39
N ASP A 53 18.90 -31.01 -18.22
CA ASP A 53 19.15 -32.23 -18.99
C ASP A 53 18.15 -33.35 -18.61
N ALA A 54 17.77 -33.45 -17.34
CA ALA A 54 16.74 -34.40 -16.89
C ALA A 54 15.37 -34.09 -17.50
N VAL A 55 15.00 -32.82 -17.61
CA VAL A 55 13.76 -32.38 -18.27
C VAL A 55 13.80 -32.70 -19.77
N LEU A 56 14.92 -32.46 -20.45
CA LEU A 56 15.05 -32.75 -21.89
C LEU A 56 14.96 -34.24 -22.18
N GLN A 57 15.69 -35.07 -21.42
CA GLN A 57 15.58 -36.52 -21.52
C GLN A 57 14.14 -36.97 -21.28
N LYS A 58 13.50 -36.42 -20.22
CA LYS A 58 12.12 -36.78 -19.91
C LYS A 58 11.16 -36.36 -21.02
N TYR A 59 11.35 -35.19 -21.61
CA TYR A 59 10.54 -34.69 -22.71
C TYR A 59 10.57 -35.64 -23.91
N ASP A 60 11.72 -36.18 -24.28
CA ASP A 60 11.81 -37.13 -25.38
C ASP A 60 11.03 -38.42 -25.13
N GLU A 61 11.00 -38.89 -23.88
CA GLU A 61 10.18 -40.04 -23.46
C GLU A 61 8.67 -39.74 -23.49
N VAL A 62 8.26 -38.53 -23.11
CA VAL A 62 6.86 -38.23 -22.78
C VAL A 62 6.16 -37.26 -23.74
N LYS A 63 6.83 -36.70 -24.75
CA LYS A 63 6.29 -35.63 -25.63
C LYS A 63 4.96 -35.95 -26.31
N ASN A 64 4.67 -37.23 -26.52
CA ASN A 64 3.43 -37.74 -27.13
C ASN A 64 2.39 -38.23 -26.10
N LEU A 65 2.66 -38.14 -24.81
CA LEU A 65 1.75 -38.59 -23.75
C LEU A 65 0.83 -37.45 -23.28
N PRO A 66 -0.44 -37.74 -22.94
CA PRO A 66 -1.36 -36.73 -22.40
C PRO A 66 -0.88 -36.10 -21.09
N MET A 67 -0.23 -36.89 -20.23
CA MET A 67 0.24 -36.48 -18.90
C MET A 67 1.63 -35.80 -18.90
N LYS A 68 2.12 -35.35 -20.06
CA LYS A 68 3.48 -34.80 -20.20
C LYS A 68 3.77 -33.64 -19.23
N ASP A 69 2.82 -32.74 -19.00
CA ASP A 69 3.01 -31.56 -18.15
C ASP A 69 3.36 -31.97 -16.70
N ILE A 70 2.58 -32.88 -16.12
CA ILE A 70 2.82 -33.41 -14.76
C ILE A 70 4.19 -34.09 -14.66
N LEU A 71 4.55 -34.90 -15.67
CA LEU A 71 5.81 -35.63 -15.67
C LEU A 71 7.02 -34.70 -15.84
N LEU A 72 6.88 -33.61 -16.60
CA LEU A 72 7.94 -32.63 -16.82
C LEU A 72 8.15 -31.72 -15.59
N ARG A 73 7.07 -31.30 -14.92
CA ARG A 73 7.16 -30.60 -13.62
C ARG A 73 7.84 -31.46 -12.55
N LYS A 74 7.52 -32.76 -12.53
CA LYS A 74 8.22 -33.72 -11.65
C LYS A 74 9.71 -33.82 -11.98
N ALA A 75 10.07 -33.80 -13.26
CA ALA A 75 11.47 -33.83 -13.70
C ALA A 75 12.23 -32.54 -13.35
N SER A 76 11.59 -31.38 -13.48
CA SER A 76 12.19 -30.09 -13.10
C SER A 76 12.21 -29.86 -11.58
N LYS A 77 11.46 -30.66 -10.80
CA LYS A 77 11.24 -30.47 -9.35
C LYS A 77 10.62 -29.09 -9.03
N LYS A 78 9.89 -28.53 -9.99
CA LYS A 78 9.23 -27.22 -9.93
C LYS A 78 7.89 -27.31 -10.64
N ASP A 79 7.00 -26.36 -10.36
CA ASP A 79 5.70 -26.27 -11.05
C ASP A 79 5.79 -25.71 -12.48
N PHE A 80 7.00 -25.57 -13.00
CA PHE A 80 7.30 -25.10 -14.34
C PHE A 80 8.53 -25.80 -14.90
N TYR A 81 8.71 -25.72 -16.21
CA TYR A 81 9.84 -26.33 -16.91
C TYR A 81 10.10 -25.61 -18.25
N ASN A 82 11.22 -25.94 -18.90
CA ASN A 82 11.51 -25.51 -20.27
C ASN A 82 12.06 -26.68 -21.11
N THR A 83 11.43 -26.97 -22.24
CA THR A 83 11.80 -28.10 -23.13
C THR A 83 12.66 -27.69 -24.32
N SER A 84 13.13 -26.45 -24.41
CA SER A 84 14.06 -26.03 -25.45
C SER A 84 15.44 -26.64 -25.19
N LYS A 85 16.14 -27.04 -26.26
CA LYS A 85 17.55 -27.43 -26.16
C LYS A 85 18.46 -26.26 -25.74
N TYR A 86 18.01 -25.03 -25.95
CA TYR A 86 18.76 -23.82 -25.62
C TYR A 86 18.70 -23.50 -24.12
N THR A 87 19.77 -22.85 -23.66
CA THR A 87 19.91 -22.09 -22.41
C THR A 87 20.56 -20.76 -22.81
N PHE A 88 20.65 -19.79 -21.91
CA PHE A 88 21.36 -18.54 -22.22
C PHE A 88 22.78 -18.77 -22.72
N GLU A 89 23.49 -19.75 -22.15
CA GLU A 89 24.84 -20.14 -22.56
C GLU A 89 24.83 -20.78 -23.96
N ARG A 90 23.94 -21.74 -24.23
CA ARG A 90 23.83 -22.42 -25.55
C ARG A 90 23.34 -21.50 -26.67
N LEU A 91 22.61 -20.43 -26.35
CA LEU A 91 22.23 -19.41 -27.34
C LEU A 91 23.45 -18.69 -27.93
N MET A 92 24.56 -18.65 -27.19
CA MET A 92 25.76 -17.94 -27.64
C MET A 92 26.54 -18.70 -28.73
N ASP A 93 26.22 -19.98 -28.95
CA ASP A 93 26.90 -20.87 -29.91
C ASP A 93 26.48 -20.61 -31.36
N ASP A 94 25.35 -19.94 -31.59
CA ASP A 94 24.80 -19.63 -32.92
C ASP A 94 24.30 -18.17 -32.99
N PRO A 95 25.23 -17.20 -33.02
CA PRO A 95 24.89 -15.78 -33.01
C PRO A 95 24.13 -15.33 -34.27
N ASP A 96 24.31 -16.01 -35.41
CA ASP A 96 23.67 -15.65 -36.69
C ASP A 96 22.15 -15.89 -36.67
N HIS A 97 21.68 -16.85 -35.86
CA HIS A 97 20.26 -17.17 -35.68
C HIS A 97 19.75 -16.82 -34.28
N ILE A 98 20.40 -15.90 -33.58
CA ILE A 98 20.10 -15.58 -32.17
C ILE A 98 18.63 -15.21 -31.92
N GLU A 99 17.99 -14.49 -32.85
CA GLU A 99 16.59 -14.10 -32.71
C GLU A 99 15.65 -15.31 -32.76
N GLU A 100 15.77 -16.16 -33.79
CA GLU A 100 14.96 -17.37 -33.94
C GLU A 100 15.17 -18.32 -32.76
N ASN A 101 16.43 -18.54 -32.39
CA ASN A 101 16.80 -19.43 -31.29
C ASN A 101 16.27 -18.93 -29.95
N PHE A 102 16.32 -17.62 -29.68
CA PHE A 102 15.80 -17.06 -28.44
C PHE A 102 14.26 -17.12 -28.38
N ARG A 103 13.56 -16.86 -29.49
CA ARG A 103 12.10 -17.05 -29.54
C ARG A 103 11.69 -18.50 -29.34
N GLU A 104 12.42 -19.45 -29.93
CA GLU A 104 12.20 -20.88 -29.69
C GLU A 104 12.35 -21.20 -28.20
N TYR A 105 13.43 -20.71 -27.58
CA TYR A 105 13.68 -20.88 -26.15
C TYR A 105 12.52 -20.41 -25.28
N LEU A 106 12.01 -19.19 -25.53
CA LEU A 106 10.87 -18.63 -24.79
C LEU A 106 9.58 -19.44 -25.01
N ASN A 107 9.34 -19.89 -26.24
CA ASN A 107 8.14 -20.65 -26.61
C ASN A 107 8.09 -22.08 -26.04
N LYS A 108 9.21 -22.60 -25.51
CA LYS A 108 9.28 -23.94 -24.88
C LYS A 108 9.16 -23.94 -23.37
N PHE A 109 8.91 -22.79 -22.75
CA PHE A 109 8.47 -22.76 -21.36
C PHE A 109 7.08 -23.40 -21.20
N SER A 110 6.81 -23.92 -20.00
CA SER A 110 5.47 -24.36 -19.58
C SER A 110 4.46 -23.22 -19.69
N ALA A 111 3.17 -23.57 -19.83
CA ALA A 111 2.11 -22.60 -20.14
C ALA A 111 2.00 -21.48 -19.10
N ASN A 112 2.17 -21.79 -17.82
CA ASN A 112 2.16 -20.81 -16.73
C ASN A 112 3.29 -19.77 -16.83
N VAL A 113 4.50 -20.17 -17.24
CA VAL A 113 5.60 -19.22 -17.46
C VAL A 113 5.36 -18.42 -18.73
N ARG A 114 4.81 -19.02 -19.79
CA ARG A 114 4.48 -18.26 -21.01
C ARG A 114 3.41 -17.19 -20.76
N ASP A 115 2.39 -17.48 -19.97
CA ASP A 115 1.38 -16.49 -19.54
C ASP A 115 2.01 -15.29 -18.82
N ILE A 116 2.99 -15.53 -17.93
CA ILE A 116 3.79 -14.46 -17.31
C ILE A 116 4.57 -13.66 -18.37
N LEU A 117 5.24 -14.33 -19.29
CA LEU A 117 6.09 -13.67 -20.30
C LEU A 117 5.28 -12.84 -21.30
N GLU A 118 4.07 -13.27 -21.64
CA GLU A 118 3.16 -12.55 -22.56
C GLU A 118 2.79 -11.16 -22.02
N LYS A 119 2.65 -11.01 -20.70
CA LYS A 119 2.32 -9.74 -20.03
C LYS A 119 3.39 -8.66 -20.21
N PHE A 120 4.65 -9.06 -20.38
CA PHE A 120 5.73 -8.12 -20.65
C PHE A 120 5.72 -7.55 -22.08
N LYS A 121 4.93 -8.12 -23.01
CA LYS A 121 4.87 -7.69 -24.42
C LYS A 121 6.26 -7.63 -25.09
N PHE A 122 7.15 -8.55 -24.68
CA PHE A 122 8.58 -8.48 -24.96
C PHE A 122 8.96 -8.80 -26.41
N ASP A 123 8.07 -9.44 -27.18
CA ASP A 123 8.32 -9.92 -28.55
C ASP A 123 8.82 -8.80 -29.49
N GLY A 124 8.22 -7.61 -29.40
CA GLY A 124 8.62 -6.44 -30.19
C GLY A 124 10.00 -5.89 -29.80
N HIS A 125 10.40 -6.00 -28.53
CA HIS A 125 11.72 -5.59 -28.07
C HIS A 125 12.81 -6.55 -28.58
N ILE A 126 12.51 -7.85 -28.65
CA ILE A 126 13.40 -8.83 -29.29
C ILE A 126 13.67 -8.44 -30.75
N THR A 127 12.61 -8.13 -31.51
CA THR A 127 12.73 -7.71 -32.92
C THR A 127 13.59 -6.45 -33.06
N THR A 128 13.33 -5.45 -32.21
CA THR A 128 14.07 -4.18 -32.21
C THR A 128 15.55 -4.41 -31.91
N MET A 129 15.87 -5.16 -30.86
CA MET A 129 17.26 -5.48 -30.50
C MET A 129 17.99 -6.28 -31.57
N ALA A 130 17.31 -7.24 -32.22
CA ALA A 130 17.88 -8.04 -33.31
C ALA A 130 18.20 -7.16 -34.52
N ASN A 131 17.24 -6.36 -34.99
CA ASN A 131 17.40 -5.43 -36.12
C ASN A 131 18.50 -4.39 -35.90
N LYS A 132 18.76 -4.02 -34.64
CA LYS A 132 19.80 -3.06 -34.25
C LYS A 132 21.13 -3.73 -33.90
N GLY A 133 21.23 -5.05 -34.01
CA GLY A 133 22.45 -5.80 -33.76
C GLY A 133 22.88 -5.87 -32.29
N ILE A 134 21.98 -5.59 -31.35
CA ILE A 134 22.29 -5.58 -29.91
C ILE A 134 21.73 -6.78 -29.14
N LEU A 135 20.83 -7.58 -29.73
CA LEU A 135 20.20 -8.72 -29.03
C LEU A 135 21.23 -9.70 -28.45
N TYR A 136 22.16 -10.17 -29.28
CA TYR A 136 23.24 -11.06 -28.82
C TYR A 136 24.08 -10.42 -27.71
N ILE A 137 24.42 -9.13 -27.84
CA ILE A 137 25.24 -8.41 -26.87
C ILE A 137 24.54 -8.34 -25.51
N VAL A 138 23.24 -8.02 -25.51
CA VAL A 138 22.42 -7.94 -24.29
C VAL A 138 22.28 -9.31 -23.64
N LEU A 139 21.91 -10.35 -24.40
CA LEU A 139 21.78 -11.71 -23.87
C LEU A 139 23.10 -12.25 -23.31
N LYS A 140 24.23 -11.92 -23.95
CA LYS A 140 25.57 -12.29 -23.48
C LYS A 140 25.91 -11.69 -22.13
N GLU A 141 25.47 -10.48 -21.80
CA GLU A 141 25.72 -9.92 -20.47
C GLU A 141 25.03 -10.76 -19.37
N TYR A 142 23.87 -11.36 -19.66
CA TYR A 142 23.15 -12.24 -18.72
C TYR A 142 23.81 -13.62 -18.53
N THR A 143 24.77 -14.02 -19.37
CA THR A 143 25.57 -15.24 -19.17
C THR A 143 26.77 -15.01 -18.24
N THR A 144 27.11 -13.76 -17.93
CA THR A 144 28.18 -13.42 -17.00
C THR A 144 27.72 -13.51 -15.54
N ASP A 145 28.64 -13.36 -14.58
CA ASP A 145 28.32 -13.31 -13.14
C ASP A 145 27.31 -12.19 -12.78
N ARG A 146 27.17 -11.18 -13.64
CA ARG A 146 26.14 -10.13 -13.52
C ARG A 146 24.73 -10.71 -13.58
N GLY A 147 24.51 -11.63 -14.53
CA GLY A 147 23.25 -12.32 -14.74
C GLY A 147 23.13 -13.65 -14.00
N ASN A 148 24.06 -13.99 -13.09
CA ASN A 148 23.89 -15.15 -12.22
C ASN A 148 22.85 -14.82 -11.13
N LEU A 149 21.65 -15.34 -11.34
CA LEU A 149 20.48 -15.22 -10.47
C LEU A 149 20.06 -16.60 -9.95
N HIS A 150 21.00 -17.53 -9.73
CA HIS A 150 20.69 -18.84 -9.16
C HIS A 150 20.25 -18.72 -7.69
N PRO A 151 19.27 -19.53 -7.20
CA PRO A 151 18.86 -19.53 -5.80
C PRO A 151 19.99 -19.75 -4.76
N ASN A 152 21.06 -20.44 -5.16
CA ASN A 152 22.25 -20.64 -4.32
C ASN A 152 23.06 -19.35 -4.11
N GLU A 153 22.98 -18.41 -5.05
CA GLU A 153 23.69 -17.13 -5.00
C GLU A 153 22.80 -16.00 -4.49
N ILE A 154 21.54 -16.01 -4.93
CA ILE A 154 20.52 -14.99 -4.65
C ILE A 154 19.26 -15.71 -4.17
N SER A 155 18.97 -15.59 -2.87
CA SER A 155 17.74 -16.11 -2.27
C SER A 155 16.49 -15.48 -2.91
N ASN A 156 15.31 -16.10 -2.76
CA ASN A 156 14.06 -15.53 -3.27
C ASN A 156 13.78 -14.13 -2.68
N LEU A 157 14.06 -13.95 -1.39
CA LEU A 157 13.97 -12.66 -0.73
C LEU A 157 14.91 -11.62 -1.36
N GLU A 158 16.18 -11.97 -1.58
CA GLU A 158 17.13 -11.07 -2.27
C GLU A 158 16.67 -10.74 -3.69
N MET A 159 16.04 -11.69 -4.39
CA MET A 159 15.49 -11.47 -5.72
C MET A 159 14.33 -10.46 -5.71
N GLY A 160 13.44 -10.55 -4.72
CA GLY A 160 12.39 -9.55 -4.51
C GLY A 160 12.96 -8.13 -4.36
N TYR A 161 14.00 -7.96 -3.54
CA TYR A 161 14.69 -6.68 -3.40
C TYR A 161 15.35 -6.19 -4.71
N ILE A 162 15.94 -7.09 -5.49
CA ILE A 162 16.54 -6.75 -6.78
C ILE A 162 15.48 -6.24 -7.74
N PHE A 163 14.31 -6.91 -7.85
CA PHE A 163 13.22 -6.43 -8.70
C PHE A 163 12.71 -5.06 -8.27
N GLU A 164 12.53 -4.85 -6.97
CA GLU A 164 12.10 -3.56 -6.42
C GLU A 164 13.07 -2.44 -6.75
N GLU A 165 14.37 -2.69 -6.58
CA GLU A 165 15.41 -1.71 -6.88
C GLU A 165 15.51 -1.41 -8.39
N ILE A 166 15.35 -2.42 -9.23
CA ILE A 166 15.31 -2.25 -10.69
C ILE A 166 14.11 -1.39 -11.11
N ILE A 167 12.91 -1.69 -10.60
CA ILE A 167 11.69 -0.90 -10.89
C ILE A 167 11.84 0.53 -10.37
N ARG A 168 12.34 0.71 -9.14
CA ARG A 168 12.56 2.04 -8.55
C ARG A 168 13.42 2.91 -9.46
N ARG A 169 14.54 2.38 -9.97
CA ARG A 169 15.43 3.09 -10.90
C ARG A 169 14.74 3.46 -12.21
N PHE A 170 13.89 2.57 -12.73
CA PHE A 170 13.12 2.88 -13.93
C PHE A 170 12.12 3.99 -13.69
N SER A 171 11.37 3.94 -12.60
CA SER A 171 10.39 4.99 -12.36
C SER A 171 11.06 6.35 -12.04
N GLU A 172 12.22 6.36 -11.37
CA GLU A 172 13.03 7.57 -11.20
C GLU A 172 13.52 8.14 -12.54
N SER A 173 13.81 7.31 -13.55
CA SER A 173 14.24 7.78 -14.87
C SER A 173 13.09 8.38 -15.71
N HIS A 174 11.83 8.14 -15.33
CA HIS A 174 10.64 8.64 -16.03
C HIS A 174 10.05 9.93 -15.44
N ASN A 175 10.47 10.39 -14.25
CA ASN A 175 9.67 11.35 -13.45
C ASN A 175 8.19 10.92 -13.30
N GLU A 176 7.89 9.62 -13.46
CA GLU A 176 6.61 9.04 -13.11
C GLU A 176 6.60 8.75 -11.60
N ASP A 177 5.42 8.68 -10.99
CA ASP A 177 5.25 8.43 -9.55
C ASP A 177 5.75 7.03 -9.15
N ALA A 178 7.07 6.90 -9.01
CA ALA A 178 7.82 5.68 -8.76
C ALA A 178 7.38 4.83 -7.57
N GLY A 179 6.62 5.41 -6.66
CA GLY A 179 6.18 4.75 -5.43
C GLY A 179 4.70 4.44 -5.38
N GLN A 180 3.99 4.43 -6.51
CA GLN A 180 2.73 3.70 -6.59
C GLN A 180 2.95 2.17 -6.56
N HIS A 181 4.19 1.68 -6.68
CA HIS A 181 4.48 0.26 -6.88
C HIS A 181 5.16 -0.45 -5.71
N TYR A 182 5.61 0.28 -4.67
CA TYR A 182 6.36 -0.36 -3.60
C TYR A 182 6.18 0.28 -2.22
N THR A 183 6.02 -0.59 -1.23
CA THR A 183 5.93 -0.24 0.18
C THR A 183 7.23 -0.65 0.88
N PRO A 184 7.88 0.25 1.65
CA PRO A 184 9.11 -0.10 2.38
C PRO A 184 8.90 -1.34 3.27
N ARG A 185 9.86 -2.28 3.28
CA ARG A 185 9.70 -3.56 4.00
C ARG A 185 9.43 -3.39 5.49
N GLU A 186 10.01 -2.39 6.11
CA GLU A 186 9.80 -2.08 7.53
C GLU A 186 8.35 -1.68 7.82
N VAL A 187 7.69 -1.00 6.87
CA VAL A 187 6.26 -0.66 6.96
C VAL A 187 5.43 -1.93 6.79
N ILE A 188 5.76 -2.76 5.79
CA ILE A 188 5.09 -4.06 5.59
C ILE A 188 5.23 -4.94 6.85
N GLN A 189 6.44 -5.01 7.41
CA GLN A 189 6.72 -5.80 8.60
C GLN A 189 5.92 -5.29 9.81
N LEU A 190 5.81 -3.97 9.99
CA LEU A 190 4.96 -3.40 11.02
C LEU A 190 3.49 -3.79 10.82
N MET A 191 2.95 -3.65 9.61
CA MET A 191 1.57 -4.03 9.31
C MET A 191 1.31 -5.53 9.56
N VAL A 192 2.26 -6.39 9.18
CA VAL A 192 2.17 -7.84 9.40
C VAL A 192 2.22 -8.18 10.89
N ASN A 193 3.12 -7.57 11.67
CA ASN A 193 3.18 -7.73 13.12
C ASN A 193 1.83 -7.39 13.79
N ILE A 194 1.20 -6.30 13.34
CA ILE A 194 -0.09 -5.84 13.85
C ILE A 194 -1.22 -6.79 13.45
N LEU A 195 -1.26 -7.21 12.17
CA LEU A 195 -2.28 -8.13 11.65
C LEU A 195 -2.28 -9.46 12.40
N PHE A 196 -1.11 -9.99 12.73
CA PHE A 196 -0.97 -11.31 13.37
C PHE A 196 -0.87 -11.25 14.89
N TYR A 197 -0.94 -10.05 15.49
CA TYR A 197 -0.70 -9.86 16.92
C TYR A 197 -1.54 -10.79 17.81
N ASP A 198 -2.86 -10.81 17.60
CA ASP A 198 -3.81 -11.60 18.41
C ASP A 198 -3.91 -13.07 17.97
N ASP A 199 -3.43 -13.41 16.77
CA ASP A 199 -3.56 -14.75 16.20
C ASP A 199 -2.27 -15.59 16.38
N ASN A 200 -1.24 -15.09 17.10
CA ASN A 200 0.05 -15.79 17.30
C ASN A 200 -0.09 -17.23 17.87
N ASP A 201 -1.04 -17.46 18.78
CA ASP A 201 -1.29 -18.79 19.34
C ASP A 201 -2.02 -19.72 18.34
N ILE A 202 -2.85 -19.16 17.47
CA ILE A 202 -3.55 -19.90 16.40
C ILE A 202 -2.57 -20.22 15.25
N LEU A 203 -1.67 -19.29 14.95
CA LEU A 203 -0.63 -19.42 13.94
C LEU A 203 0.51 -20.36 14.37
N SER A 204 0.66 -20.64 15.67
CA SER A 204 1.58 -21.65 16.20
C SER A 204 0.95 -23.05 16.39
N GLY A 205 -0.37 -23.17 16.17
CA GLY A 205 -1.13 -24.42 16.28
C GLY A 205 -1.21 -25.27 15.00
N ASN A 206 -1.89 -26.43 15.10
CA ASN A 206 -1.96 -27.46 14.05
C ASN A 206 -2.54 -26.95 12.71
N ASN A 207 -1.74 -26.95 11.63
CA ASN A 207 -2.12 -27.01 10.19
C ASN A 207 -3.41 -26.29 9.75
N VAL A 208 -3.71 -25.08 10.22
CA VAL A 208 -4.78 -24.27 9.62
C VAL A 208 -4.17 -23.37 8.56
N ALA A 209 -4.40 -23.69 7.28
CA ALA A 209 -4.08 -22.79 6.18
C ALA A 209 -4.90 -21.49 6.34
N LYS A 210 -4.21 -20.34 6.35
CA LYS A 210 -4.83 -19.02 6.43
C LYS A 210 -4.74 -18.34 5.08
N THR A 211 -5.70 -17.48 4.76
CA THR A 211 -5.70 -16.73 3.50
C THR A 211 -5.38 -15.25 3.71
N ILE A 212 -4.52 -14.70 2.85
CA ILE A 212 -4.20 -13.27 2.81
C ILE A 212 -4.50 -12.70 1.43
N TYR A 213 -5.06 -11.50 1.37
CA TYR A 213 -5.39 -10.83 0.12
C TYR A 213 -4.84 -9.41 0.05
N ASP A 214 -4.28 -9.06 -1.10
CA ASP A 214 -3.94 -7.68 -1.45
C ASP A 214 -4.67 -7.24 -2.74
N PRO A 215 -5.64 -6.31 -2.65
CA PRO A 215 -6.39 -5.80 -3.80
C PRO A 215 -5.58 -4.89 -4.74
N ALA A 216 -4.33 -4.54 -4.42
CA ALA A 216 -3.45 -3.73 -5.25
C ALA A 216 -2.01 -4.22 -5.07
N CYS A 217 -1.78 -5.49 -5.41
CA CYS A 217 -0.62 -6.24 -4.93
C CYS A 217 0.73 -5.80 -5.51
N GLY A 218 0.74 -4.99 -6.58
CA GLY A 218 1.96 -4.57 -7.24
C GLY A 218 2.82 -5.78 -7.61
N THR A 219 4.08 -5.76 -7.17
CA THR A 219 5.03 -6.86 -7.38
C THR A 219 4.89 -8.02 -6.39
N GLY A 220 3.92 -8.00 -5.48
CA GLY A 220 3.72 -9.03 -4.45
C GLY A 220 4.59 -8.89 -3.22
N GLY A 221 5.24 -7.72 -3.02
CA GLY A 221 6.14 -7.48 -1.90
C GLY A 221 5.46 -7.68 -0.54
N MET A 222 4.23 -7.19 -0.36
CA MET A 222 3.46 -7.34 0.88
C MET A 222 3.16 -8.81 1.20
N LEU A 223 2.59 -9.52 0.23
CA LEU A 223 2.25 -10.95 0.34
C LEU A 223 3.49 -11.78 0.72
N SER A 224 4.61 -11.51 0.05
CA SER A 224 5.88 -12.18 0.29
C SER A 224 6.41 -12.02 1.71
N VAL A 225 6.38 -10.80 2.26
CA VAL A 225 6.87 -10.54 3.63
C VAL A 225 5.94 -11.14 4.65
N ALA A 226 4.63 -11.12 4.42
CA ALA A 226 3.65 -11.75 5.29
C ALA A 226 3.90 -13.26 5.39
N GLU A 227 4.13 -13.93 4.26
CA GLU A 227 4.47 -15.36 4.21
C GLU A 227 5.79 -15.66 4.94
N GLU A 228 6.85 -14.90 4.66
CA GLU A 228 8.15 -15.09 5.29
C GLU A 228 8.11 -14.87 6.80
N TYR A 229 7.40 -13.84 7.25
CA TYR A 229 7.21 -13.57 8.67
C TYR A 229 6.47 -14.74 9.34
N LEU A 230 5.40 -15.23 8.72
CA LEU A 230 4.65 -16.34 9.27
C LEU A 230 5.51 -17.62 9.36
N HIS A 231 6.26 -17.94 8.31
CA HIS A 231 7.20 -19.06 8.32
C HIS A 231 8.29 -18.92 9.40
N SER A 232 8.68 -17.68 9.75
CA SER A 232 9.63 -17.43 10.83
C SER A 232 9.07 -17.69 12.23
N LEU A 233 7.74 -17.55 12.41
CA LEU A 233 7.04 -17.85 13.66
C LEU A 233 6.69 -19.34 13.76
N ASN A 234 6.16 -19.90 12.67
CA ASN A 234 5.82 -21.31 12.57
C ASN A 234 6.03 -21.83 11.15
N ALA A 235 7.09 -22.62 10.96
CA ALA A 235 7.44 -23.19 9.66
C ALA A 235 6.39 -24.16 9.08
N SER A 236 5.42 -24.62 9.88
CA SER A 236 4.33 -25.49 9.40
C SER A 236 3.07 -24.76 8.95
N THR A 237 2.96 -23.46 9.20
CA THR A 237 1.74 -22.70 8.88
C THR A 237 1.77 -22.25 7.44
N GLU A 238 0.75 -22.63 6.68
CA GLU A 238 0.59 -22.26 5.26
C GLU A 238 -0.22 -20.98 5.13
N LEU A 239 0.34 -19.98 4.45
CA LEU A 239 -0.35 -18.74 4.09
C LEU A 239 -0.68 -18.74 2.60
N VAL A 240 -1.95 -18.92 2.26
CA VAL A 240 -2.39 -18.89 0.87
C VAL A 240 -2.60 -17.43 0.45
N SER A 241 -1.72 -16.97 -0.44
CA SER A 241 -1.69 -15.58 -0.89
C SER A 241 -2.56 -15.35 -2.13
N PHE A 242 -3.35 -14.29 -2.09
CA PHE A 242 -4.20 -13.82 -3.17
C PHE A 242 -3.85 -12.37 -3.49
N GLY A 243 -3.83 -12.02 -4.77
CA GLY A 243 -3.47 -10.67 -5.20
C GLY A 243 -4.18 -10.27 -6.48
N GLN A 244 -4.49 -8.99 -6.61
CA GLN A 244 -4.97 -8.40 -7.86
C GLN A 244 -4.11 -7.17 -8.22
N GLU A 245 -3.74 -7.08 -9.49
CA GLU A 245 -2.92 -5.99 -10.01
C GLU A 245 -3.41 -5.59 -11.40
N ILE A 246 -3.38 -4.28 -11.71
CA ILE A 246 -3.84 -3.72 -12.97
C ILE A 246 -2.70 -3.55 -13.99
N ASN A 247 -1.47 -3.35 -13.53
CA ASN A 247 -0.32 -3.16 -14.40
C ASN A 247 0.29 -4.51 -14.77
N ASP A 248 0.25 -4.83 -16.07
CA ASP A 248 0.73 -6.08 -16.67
C ASP A 248 2.14 -6.47 -16.21
N GLN A 249 3.09 -5.53 -16.16
CA GLN A 249 4.49 -5.83 -15.79
C GLN A 249 4.60 -6.19 -14.30
N THR A 250 3.98 -5.39 -13.43
CA THR A 250 4.00 -5.68 -11.99
C THR A 250 3.23 -6.97 -11.65
N PHE A 251 2.12 -7.22 -12.33
CA PHE A 251 1.38 -8.49 -12.27
C PHE A 251 2.27 -9.66 -12.65
N ALA A 252 3.01 -9.57 -13.76
CA ALA A 252 3.90 -10.63 -14.21
C ALA A 252 5.02 -10.91 -13.20
N ILE A 253 5.58 -9.87 -12.59
CA ILE A 253 6.61 -10.00 -11.55
C ILE A 253 6.03 -10.68 -10.31
N CYS A 254 4.86 -10.25 -9.83
CA CYS A 254 4.17 -10.87 -8.70
C CYS A 254 3.87 -12.36 -8.97
N LYS A 255 3.29 -12.66 -10.13
CA LYS A 255 2.95 -14.03 -10.53
C LYS A 255 4.19 -14.91 -10.68
N ALA A 256 5.29 -14.37 -11.22
CA ALA A 256 6.57 -15.07 -11.30
C ALA A 256 7.14 -15.38 -9.92
N ASP A 257 7.15 -14.41 -9.00
CA ASP A 257 7.65 -14.59 -7.64
C ASP A 257 6.87 -15.67 -6.88
N MET A 258 5.53 -15.63 -6.95
CA MET A 258 4.66 -16.66 -6.37
C MET A 258 4.96 -18.05 -6.94
N LEU A 259 5.07 -18.16 -8.27
CA LEU A 259 5.38 -19.43 -8.93
C LEU A 259 6.77 -19.97 -8.54
N ILE A 260 7.77 -19.10 -8.39
CA ILE A 260 9.14 -19.47 -8.02
C ILE A 260 9.21 -20.00 -6.58
N LYS A 261 8.41 -19.42 -5.68
CA LYS A 261 8.30 -19.82 -4.28
C LYS A 261 7.52 -21.14 -4.08
N GLY A 262 6.80 -21.59 -5.12
CA GLY A 262 5.96 -22.78 -5.06
C GLY A 262 4.53 -22.48 -4.60
N ASN A 263 4.14 -21.21 -4.57
CA ASN A 263 2.77 -20.79 -4.30
C ASN A 263 1.91 -20.97 -5.55
N ASN A 264 0.59 -21.01 -5.36
CA ASN A 264 -0.34 -21.08 -6.47
C ASN A 264 -0.45 -19.71 -7.18
N ALA A 265 0.33 -19.54 -8.25
CA ALA A 265 0.35 -18.33 -9.07
C ALA A 265 -1.00 -17.98 -9.73
N ASP A 266 -1.97 -18.91 -9.81
CA ASP A 266 -3.30 -18.62 -10.35
C ASP A 266 -4.16 -17.77 -9.41
N TYR A 267 -3.71 -17.58 -8.16
CA TYR A 267 -4.30 -16.66 -7.19
C TYR A 267 -3.77 -15.23 -7.32
N ILE A 268 -2.91 -14.96 -8.30
CA ILE A 268 -2.60 -13.61 -8.74
C ILE A 268 -3.43 -13.33 -9.99
N LYS A 269 -4.27 -12.29 -9.92
CA LYS A 269 -5.22 -11.91 -10.97
C LYS A 269 -4.87 -10.57 -11.59
N ASP A 270 -5.05 -10.50 -12.89
CA ASP A 270 -4.87 -9.27 -13.66
C ASP A 270 -6.23 -8.59 -13.83
N GLY A 271 -6.31 -7.29 -13.55
CA GLY A 271 -7.50 -6.48 -13.75
C GLY A 271 -7.62 -5.32 -12.78
N ASN A 272 -8.48 -4.37 -13.13
CA ASN A 272 -8.75 -3.21 -12.28
C ASN A 272 -9.66 -3.57 -11.10
N THR A 273 -9.14 -3.52 -9.89
CA THR A 273 -9.86 -3.87 -8.65
C THR A 273 -11.22 -3.18 -8.51
N LEU A 274 -11.33 -1.90 -8.86
CA LEU A 274 -12.58 -1.16 -8.65
C LEU A 274 -13.66 -1.53 -9.67
N SER A 275 -13.28 -1.81 -10.91
CA SER A 275 -14.23 -2.06 -12.02
C SER A 275 -14.30 -3.52 -12.46
N ASP A 276 -13.43 -4.39 -11.97
CA ASP A 276 -13.33 -5.78 -12.37
C ASP A 276 -12.80 -6.62 -11.21
N ASP A 277 -13.67 -6.86 -10.22
CA ASP A 277 -13.34 -7.66 -9.04
C ASP A 277 -13.12 -9.13 -9.41
N GLN A 278 -11.86 -9.54 -9.52
CA GLN A 278 -11.47 -10.90 -9.89
C GLN A 278 -11.69 -11.91 -8.75
N PHE A 279 -12.04 -11.43 -7.56
CA PHE A 279 -12.31 -12.22 -6.36
C PHE A 279 -13.72 -11.98 -5.83
N ALA A 280 -14.68 -11.65 -6.69
CA ALA A 280 -16.07 -11.44 -6.30
C ALA A 280 -16.61 -12.62 -5.47
N GLY A 281 -17.24 -12.31 -4.32
CA GLY A 281 -17.76 -13.31 -3.37
C GLY A 281 -16.71 -14.09 -2.56
N SER A 282 -15.41 -13.86 -2.79
CA SER A 282 -14.33 -14.46 -1.99
C SER A 282 -14.10 -13.66 -0.72
N THR A 283 -13.70 -14.33 0.35
CA THR A 283 -13.39 -13.71 1.65
C THR A 283 -12.09 -14.28 2.21
N PHE A 284 -11.36 -13.49 3.00
CA PHE A 284 -10.00 -13.81 3.44
C PHE A 284 -9.80 -13.61 4.94
N ASP A 285 -8.92 -14.37 5.58
CA ASP A 285 -8.61 -14.17 7.01
C ASP A 285 -7.95 -12.79 7.24
N TYR A 286 -7.05 -12.41 6.33
CA TYR A 286 -6.30 -11.17 6.41
C TYR A 286 -6.36 -10.41 5.09
N ILE A 287 -6.47 -9.09 5.17
CA ILE A 287 -6.33 -8.20 4.03
C ILE A 287 -5.21 -7.20 4.34
N LEU A 288 -4.23 -7.10 3.44
CA LEU A 288 -3.06 -6.25 3.61
C LEU A 288 -2.85 -5.48 2.30
N SER A 289 -2.80 -4.14 2.34
CA SER A 289 -2.67 -3.35 1.11
C SER A 289 -2.09 -1.96 1.28
N ASN A 290 -1.42 -1.46 0.24
CA ASN A 290 -1.08 -0.06 0.04
C ASN A 290 -1.62 0.40 -1.33
N PRO A 291 -2.91 0.76 -1.42
CA PRO A 291 -3.50 1.21 -2.67
C PRO A 291 -2.95 2.57 -3.11
N PRO A 292 -3.06 2.93 -4.40
CA PRO A 292 -2.58 4.22 -4.90
C PRO A 292 -3.31 5.41 -4.24
N PHE A 293 -2.53 6.37 -3.74
CA PHE A 293 -3.08 7.56 -3.07
C PHE A 293 -3.70 8.55 -4.05
N GLY A 294 -4.90 9.05 -3.75
CA GLY A 294 -5.53 10.11 -4.52
C GLY A 294 -5.79 9.79 -6.00
N ARG A 295 -5.81 8.51 -6.38
CA ARG A 295 -6.05 8.09 -7.77
C ARG A 295 -7.49 8.44 -8.17
N GLU A 296 -7.65 9.12 -9.30
CA GLU A 296 -8.98 9.33 -9.89
C GLU A 296 -9.57 8.02 -10.43
N TRP A 297 -10.89 7.87 -10.31
CA TRP A 297 -11.61 6.66 -10.73
C TRP A 297 -12.70 6.94 -11.78
N LYS A 298 -12.48 7.95 -12.63
CA LYS A 298 -13.45 8.34 -13.67
C LYS A 298 -13.73 7.22 -14.69
N ASN A 299 -12.72 6.41 -15.01
CA ASN A 299 -12.84 5.31 -15.97
C ASN A 299 -13.65 4.15 -15.38
N GLU A 300 -13.58 3.96 -14.06
CA GLU A 300 -14.25 2.93 -13.30
C GLU A 300 -15.66 3.34 -12.87
N LYS A 301 -15.98 4.64 -13.00
CA LYS A 301 -17.18 5.27 -12.46
C LYS A 301 -18.47 4.52 -12.75
N ALA A 302 -18.69 4.16 -14.01
CA ALA A 302 -19.94 3.52 -14.42
C ALA A 302 -20.19 2.19 -13.67
N LYS A 303 -19.15 1.35 -13.54
CA LYS A 303 -19.25 0.08 -12.84
C LYS A 303 -19.34 0.24 -11.33
N VAL A 304 -18.59 1.19 -10.76
CA VAL A 304 -18.66 1.52 -9.33
C VAL A 304 -20.05 2.04 -8.95
N GLU A 305 -20.65 2.92 -9.75
CA GLU A 305 -22.01 3.43 -9.53
C GLU A 305 -23.09 2.36 -9.76
N GLU A 306 -22.88 1.43 -10.69
CA GLU A 306 -23.76 0.27 -10.88
C GLU A 306 -23.76 -0.62 -9.64
N GLU A 307 -22.58 -0.95 -9.12
CA GLU A 307 -22.44 -1.79 -7.94
C GLU A 307 -22.95 -1.09 -6.67
N ALA A 308 -22.72 0.22 -6.51
CA ALA A 308 -23.22 0.99 -5.38
C ALA A 308 -24.77 0.95 -5.29
N LYS A 309 -25.49 0.82 -6.42
CA LYS A 309 -26.96 0.68 -6.44
C LYS A 309 -27.45 -0.63 -5.82
N LEU A 310 -26.57 -1.62 -5.65
CA LEU A 310 -26.88 -2.85 -4.92
C LEU A 310 -26.92 -2.64 -3.40
N GLY A 311 -26.60 -1.44 -2.91
CA GLY A 311 -26.47 -1.16 -1.48
C GLY A 311 -25.38 -2.02 -0.85
N PHE A 312 -25.63 -2.54 0.35
CA PHE A 312 -24.71 -3.46 1.05
C PHE A 312 -24.64 -4.87 0.43
N GLY A 313 -25.41 -5.15 -0.63
CA GLY A 313 -25.21 -6.34 -1.46
C GLY A 313 -24.01 -6.24 -2.41
N GLY A 314 -23.47 -5.03 -2.62
CA GLY A 314 -22.23 -4.77 -3.34
C GLY A 314 -21.18 -4.11 -2.44
N ARG A 315 -19.98 -3.82 -2.99
CA ARG A 315 -18.86 -3.28 -2.20
C ARG A 315 -19.05 -1.84 -1.73
N PHE A 316 -19.83 -1.03 -2.45
CA PHE A 316 -19.83 0.43 -2.28
C PHE A 316 -21.14 0.99 -1.68
N GLY A 317 -21.87 0.15 -0.93
CA GLY A 317 -23.16 0.52 -0.35
C GLY A 317 -23.13 1.65 0.69
N ALA A 318 -21.99 1.84 1.37
CA ALA A 318 -21.83 2.89 2.40
C ALA A 318 -21.72 4.30 1.80
N GLY A 319 -21.33 4.44 0.54
CA GLY A 319 -21.15 5.74 -0.10
C GLY A 319 -20.04 5.73 -1.14
N LEU A 320 -19.97 6.81 -1.92
CA LEU A 320 -18.95 7.02 -2.95
C LEU A 320 -18.17 8.31 -2.67
N PRO A 321 -16.83 8.28 -2.68
CA PRO A 321 -16.03 9.49 -2.61
C PRO A 321 -16.15 10.33 -3.90
N ALA A 322 -15.46 11.46 -3.97
CA ALA A 322 -15.34 12.19 -5.24
C ALA A 322 -14.57 11.35 -6.26
N THR A 323 -14.88 11.50 -7.56
CA THR A 323 -14.18 10.77 -8.65
C THR A 323 -12.69 11.08 -8.76
N SER A 324 -12.23 12.15 -8.10
CA SER A 324 -10.83 12.53 -8.03
C SER A 324 -10.02 11.77 -6.97
N ASP A 325 -10.66 11.03 -6.05
CA ASP A 325 -9.96 10.26 -5.01
C ASP A 325 -10.69 8.93 -4.76
N GLY A 326 -10.08 7.83 -5.17
CA GLY A 326 -10.61 6.47 -5.03
C GLY A 326 -10.16 5.72 -3.78
N GLN A 327 -9.38 6.32 -2.87
CA GLN A 327 -8.77 5.57 -1.76
C GLN A 327 -9.80 4.84 -0.88
N MET A 328 -10.92 5.49 -0.57
CA MET A 328 -11.98 4.87 0.24
C MET A 328 -12.70 3.73 -0.50
N LEU A 329 -12.63 3.67 -1.83
CA LEU A 329 -13.18 2.53 -2.58
C LEU A 329 -12.30 1.28 -2.40
N PHE A 330 -10.98 1.43 -2.29
CA PHE A 330 -10.09 0.32 -1.94
C PHE A 330 -10.33 -0.15 -0.50
N LEU A 331 -10.56 0.76 0.44
CA LEU A 331 -10.95 0.43 1.81
C LEU A 331 -12.27 -0.36 1.85
N MET A 332 -13.30 0.11 1.15
CA MET A 332 -14.58 -0.60 1.03
C MET A 332 -14.42 -1.96 0.33
N THR A 333 -13.52 -2.06 -0.65
CA THR A 333 -13.17 -3.35 -1.27
C THR A 333 -12.57 -4.28 -0.22
N ALA A 334 -11.60 -3.83 0.59
CA ALA A 334 -11.01 -4.64 1.65
C ALA A 334 -12.06 -5.11 2.67
N ILE A 335 -12.96 -4.23 3.11
CA ILE A 335 -14.06 -4.55 4.03
C ILE A 335 -15.00 -5.61 3.44
N SER A 336 -15.32 -5.51 2.15
CA SER A 336 -16.18 -6.50 1.47
C SER A 336 -15.60 -7.92 1.41
N LYS A 337 -14.28 -8.06 1.60
CA LYS A 337 -13.59 -9.36 1.61
C LYS A 337 -13.42 -9.94 3.00
N MET A 338 -13.97 -9.31 4.03
CA MET A 338 -13.95 -9.87 5.37
C MET A 338 -14.86 -11.10 5.43
N LYS A 339 -14.40 -12.16 6.09
CA LYS A 339 -15.21 -13.31 6.46
C LYS A 339 -16.22 -12.89 7.51
N ASP A 340 -17.37 -13.54 7.48
CA ASP A 340 -18.34 -13.46 8.56
C ASP A 340 -17.73 -13.94 9.89
N ILE A 341 -18.23 -13.39 11.00
CA ILE A 341 -17.71 -13.67 12.36
C ILE A 341 -17.84 -15.15 12.71
N ASP A 342 -18.91 -15.82 12.28
CA ASP A 342 -19.15 -17.26 12.50
C ASP A 342 -18.15 -18.15 11.73
N LYS A 343 -17.44 -17.59 10.74
CA LYS A 343 -16.34 -18.23 10.00
C LYS A 343 -14.96 -17.82 10.50
N GLY A 344 -14.88 -17.17 11.65
CA GLY A 344 -13.65 -16.75 12.31
C GLY A 344 -13.28 -15.27 12.10
N GLY A 345 -14.07 -14.52 11.32
CA GLY A 345 -13.85 -13.10 11.05
C GLY A 345 -12.56 -12.81 10.26
N SER A 346 -12.22 -11.53 10.17
CA SER A 346 -11.04 -11.03 9.44
C SER A 346 -10.41 -9.82 10.11
N ARG A 347 -9.18 -9.54 9.71
CA ARG A 347 -8.48 -8.29 10.02
C ARG A 347 -7.95 -7.64 8.73
N ILE A 348 -7.89 -6.32 8.72
CA ILE A 348 -7.39 -5.51 7.61
C ILE A 348 -6.29 -4.60 8.14
N ALA A 349 -5.18 -4.48 7.41
CA ALA A 349 -4.24 -3.39 7.56
C ALA A 349 -4.05 -2.73 6.20
N ILE A 350 -4.43 -1.45 6.10
CA ILE A 350 -4.41 -0.72 4.83
C ILE A 350 -3.79 0.66 5.01
N ILE A 351 -2.94 1.05 4.08
CA ILE A 351 -2.25 2.34 4.11
C ILE A 351 -3.12 3.42 3.45
N HIS A 352 -3.22 4.56 4.11
CA HIS A 352 -3.88 5.75 3.61
C HIS A 352 -3.00 6.99 3.77
N ASN A 353 -3.21 7.99 2.91
CA ASN A 353 -2.80 9.35 3.22
C ASN A 353 -3.79 10.01 4.21
N GLY A 354 -3.65 11.31 4.46
CA GLY A 354 -4.55 12.02 5.38
C GLY A 354 -6.00 12.21 4.88
N SER A 355 -6.29 12.11 3.57
CA SER A 355 -7.60 12.45 3.01
C SER A 355 -8.77 11.63 3.62
N PRO A 356 -8.68 10.29 3.73
CA PRO A 356 -9.74 9.47 4.33
C PRO A 356 -10.13 9.84 5.76
N LEU A 357 -9.25 10.49 6.54
CA LEU A 357 -9.51 10.85 7.93
C LEU A 357 -10.61 11.92 8.08
N PHE A 358 -10.68 12.90 7.18
CA PHE A 358 -11.52 14.09 7.39
C PHE A 358 -12.22 14.62 6.13
N THR A 359 -11.94 14.08 4.93
CA THR A 359 -12.56 14.59 3.71
C THR A 359 -14.08 14.34 3.70
N GLY A 360 -14.85 15.26 3.14
CA GLY A 360 -16.30 15.15 2.98
C GLY A 360 -17.12 15.63 4.18
N ASP A 361 -18.15 16.42 3.88
CA ASP A 361 -19.08 16.99 4.86
C ASP A 361 -20.10 15.96 5.39
N ALA A 362 -20.84 16.29 6.44
CA ALA A 362 -21.91 15.44 6.99
C ALA A 362 -22.93 15.00 5.92
N GLY A 363 -23.21 13.70 5.85
CA GLY A 363 -24.07 13.10 4.82
C GLY A 363 -23.46 13.00 3.42
N SER A 364 -22.17 13.30 3.24
CA SER A 364 -21.45 13.01 1.99
C SER A 364 -20.88 11.60 2.00
N GLY A 365 -20.62 11.02 0.82
CA GLY A 365 -20.11 9.65 0.71
C GLY A 365 -18.89 9.33 1.58
N PRO A 366 -17.82 10.14 1.62
CA PRO A 366 -16.70 9.90 2.53
C PRO A 366 -17.07 9.87 4.02
N SER A 367 -17.99 10.74 4.44
CA SER A 367 -18.49 10.81 5.82
C SER A 367 -19.36 9.59 6.15
N GLU A 368 -20.21 9.15 5.22
CA GLU A 368 -21.03 7.94 5.37
C GLU A 368 -20.18 6.65 5.35
N ILE A 369 -19.06 6.61 4.63
CA ILE A 369 -18.09 5.50 4.70
C ILE A 369 -17.47 5.41 6.11
N ARG A 370 -16.99 6.54 6.67
CA ARG A 370 -16.46 6.56 8.04
C ARG A 370 -17.53 6.18 9.06
N ARG A 371 -18.74 6.73 8.91
CA ARG A 371 -19.90 6.37 9.71
C ARG A 371 -20.15 4.87 9.70
N TYR A 372 -20.20 4.26 8.52
CA TYR A 372 -20.40 2.82 8.39
C TYR A 372 -19.32 2.03 9.11
N ILE A 373 -18.06 2.42 8.98
CA ILE A 373 -16.93 1.75 9.63
C ILE A 373 -17.02 1.85 11.16
N LEU A 374 -17.32 3.04 11.70
CA LEU A 374 -17.37 3.28 13.14
C LEU A 374 -18.63 2.72 13.79
N GLU A 375 -19.81 2.92 13.19
CA GLU A 375 -21.08 2.40 13.74
C GLU A 375 -21.18 0.86 13.66
N ASN A 376 -20.40 0.19 12.80
CA ASN A 376 -20.26 -1.26 12.79
C ASN A 376 -19.07 -1.77 13.61
N ASP A 377 -18.45 -0.92 14.44
CA ASP A 377 -17.32 -1.27 15.30
C ASP A 377 -16.20 -1.98 14.51
N LEU A 378 -15.87 -1.48 13.31
CA LEU A 378 -14.85 -2.11 12.45
C LEU A 378 -13.47 -1.50 12.63
N LEU A 379 -13.37 -0.19 12.92
CA LEU A 379 -12.08 0.47 13.07
C LEU A 379 -11.46 0.10 14.42
N GLU A 380 -10.26 -0.46 14.40
CA GLU A 380 -9.59 -0.90 15.61
C GLU A 380 -8.48 0.06 16.03
N ALA A 381 -7.67 0.49 15.07
CA ALA A 381 -6.61 1.45 15.31
C ALA A 381 -6.24 2.27 14.07
N ILE A 382 -5.68 3.46 14.28
CA ILE A 382 -5.00 4.25 13.25
C ILE A 382 -3.60 4.59 13.75
N ILE A 383 -2.59 4.25 12.96
CA ILE A 383 -1.18 4.47 13.30
C ILE A 383 -0.58 5.47 12.33
N ALA A 384 -0.24 6.67 12.80
CA ALA A 384 0.49 7.65 12.00
C ALA A 384 1.96 7.23 11.87
N LEU A 385 2.42 7.10 10.64
CA LEU A 385 3.79 6.69 10.31
C LEU A 385 4.72 7.89 10.24
N PRO A 386 6.03 7.70 10.50
CA PRO A 386 7.05 8.71 10.22
C PRO A 386 6.91 9.31 8.81
N ASN A 387 7.05 10.63 8.72
CA ASN A 387 7.15 11.31 7.42
C ASN A 387 8.39 10.84 6.66
N ASP A 388 8.39 11.06 5.34
CA ASP A 388 9.52 10.69 4.45
C ASP A 388 9.93 9.21 4.57
N ILE A 389 8.99 8.32 4.84
CA ILE A 389 9.27 6.88 4.91
C ILE A 389 9.05 6.18 3.57
N PHE A 390 8.23 6.75 2.69
CA PHE A 390 7.94 6.24 1.36
C PHE A 390 8.90 6.81 0.31
N TYR A 391 9.14 6.04 -0.75
CA TYR A 391 10.09 6.39 -1.80
C TYR A 391 9.62 7.55 -2.70
N ASN A 392 8.31 7.75 -2.83
CA ASN A 392 7.71 8.74 -3.73
C ASN A 392 7.08 9.93 -3.03
N THR A 393 6.91 9.89 -1.72
CA THR A 393 6.16 10.95 -1.04
C THR A 393 6.68 11.20 0.37
N GLY A 394 6.72 12.48 0.72
CA GLY A 394 6.98 12.95 2.08
C GLY A 394 5.69 13.23 2.87
N ILE A 395 4.52 12.91 2.30
CA ILE A 395 3.24 13.15 2.99
C ILE A 395 3.11 12.27 4.23
N ALA A 396 2.32 12.74 5.19
CA ALA A 396 1.86 11.92 6.30
C ALA A 396 1.02 10.75 5.80
N THR A 397 1.33 9.56 6.30
CA THR A 397 0.66 8.30 5.96
C THR A 397 0.25 7.58 7.23
N TYR A 398 -0.80 6.77 7.11
CA TYR A 398 -1.47 6.14 8.23
C TYR A 398 -1.75 4.68 7.90
N ILE A 399 -1.48 3.77 8.84
CA ILE A 399 -2.01 2.40 8.77
C ILE A 399 -3.37 2.42 9.46
N TRP A 400 -4.41 2.08 8.73
CA TRP A 400 -5.73 1.80 9.29
C TRP A 400 -5.83 0.31 9.55
N VAL A 401 -6.15 -0.05 10.79
CA VAL A 401 -6.36 -1.42 11.24
C VAL A 401 -7.84 -1.60 11.48
N LEU A 402 -8.46 -2.55 10.78
CA LEU A 402 -9.87 -2.89 10.95
C LEU A 402 -10.02 -4.36 11.35
N SER A 403 -11.05 -4.65 12.13
CA SER A 403 -11.35 -5.99 12.63
C SER A 403 -12.84 -6.11 12.90
N ASN A 404 -13.46 -7.20 12.44
CA ASN A 404 -14.84 -7.54 12.82
C ASN A 404 -14.87 -8.53 14.00
N LYS A 405 -13.73 -8.71 14.68
CA LYS A 405 -13.55 -9.62 15.82
C LYS A 405 -13.39 -8.86 17.15
N LYS A 406 -13.89 -7.61 17.23
CA LYS A 406 -13.72 -6.76 18.41
C LYS A 406 -14.66 -7.12 19.57
N ALA A 407 -15.84 -7.66 19.27
CA ALA A 407 -16.83 -8.05 20.28
C ALA A 407 -16.26 -9.02 21.35
N GLY A 408 -16.48 -8.71 22.62
CA GLY A 408 -15.97 -9.48 23.76
C GLY A 408 -14.49 -9.25 24.10
N THR A 409 -13.80 -8.37 23.37
CA THR A 409 -12.41 -7.98 23.66
C THR A 409 -12.36 -6.62 24.37
N VAL A 410 -11.18 -6.24 24.87
CA VAL A 410 -10.97 -4.88 25.44
C VAL A 410 -11.14 -3.77 24.41
N ARG A 411 -11.21 -4.09 23.11
CA ARG A 411 -11.32 -3.13 22.00
C ARG A 411 -12.75 -2.88 21.54
N GLU A 412 -13.75 -3.63 22.02
CA GLU A 412 -15.16 -3.46 21.63
C GLU A 412 -15.62 -2.01 21.83
N GLY A 413 -16.15 -1.39 20.77
CA GLY A 413 -16.63 0.00 20.76
C GLY A 413 -15.54 1.06 20.86
N LYS A 414 -14.26 0.69 20.71
CA LYS A 414 -13.10 1.56 20.95
C LYS A 414 -12.15 1.64 19.75
N VAL A 415 -11.54 2.80 19.55
CA VAL A 415 -10.48 3.04 18.56
C VAL A 415 -9.21 3.51 19.25
N GLN A 416 -8.07 2.90 18.90
CA GLN A 416 -6.75 3.34 19.35
C GLN A 416 -6.06 4.21 18.28
N LEU A 417 -5.73 5.45 18.62
CA LEU A 417 -4.88 6.30 17.79
C LEU A 417 -3.44 6.19 18.28
N ILE A 418 -2.49 5.91 17.39
CA ILE A 418 -1.06 5.78 17.72
C ILE A 418 -0.25 6.75 16.86
N ASN A 419 0.43 7.71 17.49
CA ASN A 419 1.29 8.67 16.81
C ASN A 419 2.75 8.19 16.81
N ALA A 420 3.15 7.45 15.78
CA ALA A 420 4.51 6.94 15.62
C ALA A 420 5.40 7.85 14.75
N ASN A 421 5.03 9.12 14.54
CA ASN A 421 5.74 10.03 13.63
C ASN A 421 7.22 10.22 13.98
N GLU A 422 7.57 10.16 15.27
CA GLU A 422 8.93 10.34 15.78
C GLU A 422 9.71 9.01 15.97
N MET A 423 9.11 7.87 15.62
CA MET A 423 9.70 6.54 15.80
C MET A 423 10.45 6.08 14.55
N PHE A 424 11.58 6.72 14.28
CA PHE A 424 12.40 6.44 13.11
C PHE A 424 13.89 6.67 13.32
N VAL A 425 14.68 6.10 12.42
CA VAL A 425 16.10 6.42 12.25
C VAL A 425 16.33 7.15 10.93
N LYS A 426 17.11 8.22 10.97
CA LYS A 426 17.48 8.99 9.76
C LYS A 426 18.40 8.17 8.88
N ARG A 427 18.11 8.14 7.58
CA ARG A 427 18.99 7.52 6.59
C ARG A 427 20.21 8.39 6.34
N ARG A 428 21.37 7.75 6.20
CA ARG A 428 22.59 8.42 5.73
C ARG A 428 22.47 8.89 4.27
N LYS A 429 21.78 8.10 3.45
CA LYS A 429 21.51 8.38 2.03
C LYS A 429 20.02 8.26 1.75
N ALA A 430 19.47 9.34 1.20
CA ALA A 430 18.13 9.42 0.65
C ALA A 430 17.90 8.37 -0.45
N LEU A 431 16.69 7.82 -0.52
CA LEU A 431 16.22 6.99 -1.65
C LEU A 431 14.92 7.59 -2.18
N GLY A 432 14.97 8.29 -3.32
CA GLY A 432 13.84 9.10 -3.79
C GLY A 432 13.47 10.19 -2.76
N ASN A 433 12.23 10.18 -2.25
CA ASN A 433 11.74 11.00 -1.14
C ASN A 433 11.96 10.36 0.24
N LYS A 434 12.34 9.08 0.31
CA LYS A 434 12.59 8.39 1.56
C LYS A 434 13.82 8.96 2.27
N ARG A 435 13.65 9.46 3.49
CA ARG A 435 14.70 9.99 4.38
C ARG A 435 14.78 9.24 5.70
N ASN A 436 13.73 8.53 6.10
CA ASN A 436 13.61 7.88 7.40
C ASN A 436 13.32 6.39 7.23
N ASP A 437 13.82 5.54 8.12
CA ASP A 437 13.46 4.11 8.24
C ASP A 437 12.86 3.85 9.63
N ILE A 438 11.95 2.89 9.76
CA ILE A 438 11.54 2.34 11.06
C ILE A 438 12.57 1.28 11.46
N SER A 439 13.21 1.43 12.62
CA SER A 439 14.12 0.42 13.13
C SER A 439 13.36 -0.83 13.59
N LYS A 440 14.06 -1.96 13.81
CA LYS A 440 13.40 -3.16 14.34
C LYS A 440 12.87 -2.94 15.76
N GLU A 441 13.60 -2.13 16.51
CA GLU A 441 13.28 -1.71 17.87
C GLU A 441 12.00 -0.85 17.86
N ASP A 442 11.90 0.11 16.94
CA ASP A 442 10.70 0.93 16.76
C ASP A 442 9.51 0.08 16.29
N ILE A 443 9.70 -0.84 15.34
CA ILE A 443 8.63 -1.77 14.91
C ILE A 443 8.09 -2.57 16.12
N ALA A 444 8.99 -3.13 16.93
CA ALA A 444 8.62 -3.90 18.11
C ALA A 444 7.88 -3.03 19.14
N GLU A 445 8.34 -1.80 19.37
CA GLU A 445 7.71 -0.88 20.31
C GLU A 445 6.33 -0.43 19.81
N ILE A 446 6.16 -0.08 18.53
CA ILE A 446 4.84 0.26 17.96
C ILE A 446 3.88 -0.94 18.07
N THR A 447 4.37 -2.14 17.75
CA THR A 447 3.58 -3.39 17.87
C THR A 447 3.13 -3.61 19.32
N LYS A 448 4.03 -3.36 20.27
CA LYS A 448 3.74 -3.48 21.71
C LYS A 448 2.75 -2.42 22.18
N ILE A 449 2.91 -1.15 21.79
CA ILE A 449 1.98 -0.06 22.13
C ILE A 449 0.58 -0.37 21.62
N TYR A 450 0.48 -0.86 20.38
CA TYR A 450 -0.75 -1.35 19.82
C TYR A 450 -1.34 -2.46 20.70
N GLY A 451 -0.59 -3.53 20.94
CA GLY A 451 -1.03 -4.69 21.69
C GLY A 451 -1.42 -4.44 23.15
N ASP A 452 -0.64 -3.62 23.86
CA ASP A 452 -0.85 -3.28 25.27
C ASP A 452 -2.17 -2.54 25.48
N PHE A 453 -2.69 -1.86 24.45
CA PHE A 453 -3.96 -1.12 24.44
C PHE A 453 -4.12 -0.22 25.68
N LYS A 454 -3.11 0.63 25.90
CA LYS A 454 -3.05 1.57 27.03
C LYS A 454 -2.87 2.99 26.55
N GLU A 455 -3.45 3.93 27.30
CA GLU A 455 -3.27 5.35 27.06
C GLU A 455 -1.85 5.80 27.43
N SER A 456 -1.28 6.65 26.60
CA SER A 456 0.01 7.32 26.76
C SER A 456 0.04 8.59 25.92
N GLU A 457 1.18 9.30 25.91
CA GLU A 457 1.32 10.49 25.07
C GLU A 457 1.25 10.20 23.56
N ILE A 458 1.55 8.96 23.16
CA ILE A 458 1.59 8.52 21.76
C ILE A 458 0.50 7.49 21.43
N SER A 459 -0.30 7.06 22.41
CA SER A 459 -1.41 6.12 22.24
C SER A 459 -2.63 6.65 22.97
N GLN A 460 -3.68 7.01 22.25
CA GLN A 460 -4.92 7.53 22.84
C GLN A 460 -6.10 6.65 22.42
N ILE A 461 -7.04 6.42 23.32
CA ILE A 461 -8.15 5.48 23.12
C ILE A 461 -9.47 6.23 23.25
N TYR A 462 -10.33 6.09 22.24
CA TYR A 462 -11.61 6.80 22.14
C TYR A 462 -12.75 5.80 21.91
N ASP A 463 -13.98 6.18 22.26
CA ASP A 463 -15.18 5.49 21.79
C ASP A 463 -15.43 5.80 20.32
N ASP A 464 -16.11 4.92 19.59
CA ASP A 464 -16.51 5.19 18.19
C ASP A 464 -17.32 6.48 18.04
N GLU A 465 -18.14 6.81 19.04
CA GLU A 465 -18.97 8.03 19.09
C GLU A 465 -18.15 9.32 19.21
N ASP A 466 -16.90 9.27 19.69
CA ASP A 466 -16.03 10.46 19.84
C ASP A 466 -15.62 11.07 18.49
N PHE A 467 -15.75 10.31 17.40
CA PHE A 467 -15.45 10.75 16.03
C PHE A 467 -16.67 11.27 15.28
N GLY A 468 -17.86 11.17 15.88
CA GLY A 468 -19.10 11.63 15.30
C GLY A 468 -19.46 13.06 15.73
N TYR A 469 -20.13 13.78 14.84
CA TYR A 469 -20.75 15.05 15.15
C TYR A 469 -22.11 15.19 14.45
N THR A 470 -23.00 16.00 15.02
CA THR A 470 -24.16 16.52 14.32
C THR A 470 -23.83 17.90 13.77
N LYS A 471 -23.78 18.03 12.45
CA LYS A 471 -23.73 19.32 11.78
C LYS A 471 -25.10 19.97 11.84
N ILE A 472 -25.26 20.97 12.68
CA ILE A 472 -26.51 21.72 12.81
C ILE A 472 -26.52 22.91 11.87
N THR A 473 -27.68 23.22 11.29
CA THR A 473 -27.87 24.45 10.51
C THR A 473 -28.41 25.54 11.43
N VAL A 474 -27.64 26.61 11.59
CA VAL A 474 -28.02 27.78 12.38
C VAL A 474 -28.68 28.80 11.47
N GLU A 475 -29.97 29.01 11.66
CA GLU A 475 -30.74 30.01 10.91
C GLU A 475 -30.90 31.28 11.74
N ARG A 476 -30.84 32.43 11.07
CA ARG A 476 -31.10 33.75 11.64
C ARG A 476 -32.27 34.41 10.91
N PRO A 477 -33.02 35.30 11.58
CA PRO A 477 -34.23 35.85 10.97
C PRO A 477 -33.91 36.88 9.89
N LEU A 478 -34.63 36.79 8.77
CA LEU A 478 -34.65 37.80 7.72
C LEU A 478 -35.31 39.08 8.24
N ARG A 479 -34.65 40.21 7.94
CA ARG A 479 -35.13 41.54 8.29
C ARG A 479 -35.33 42.37 7.01
N ASP A 480 -36.34 43.23 7.01
CA ASP A 480 -36.56 44.19 5.93
C ASP A 480 -35.59 45.39 6.02
N GLU A 481 -35.70 46.34 5.07
CA GLU A 481 -34.86 47.55 5.03
C GLU A 481 -34.99 48.44 6.27
N GLU A 482 -36.09 48.30 7.03
CA GLU A 482 -36.36 49.01 8.27
C GLU A 482 -35.89 48.23 9.53
N GLY A 483 -35.36 47.01 9.34
CA GLY A 483 -34.86 46.15 10.41
C GLY A 483 -35.93 45.27 11.09
N ASN A 484 -37.16 45.27 10.59
CA ASN A 484 -38.27 44.49 11.13
C ASN A 484 -38.23 43.04 10.65
N LEU A 485 -38.73 42.12 11.49
CA LEU A 485 -38.75 40.68 11.17
C LEU A 485 -39.71 40.37 10.02
N VAL A 486 -39.20 39.71 8.99
CA VAL A 486 -40.02 39.20 7.90
C VAL A 486 -40.67 37.89 8.33
N LEU A 487 -42.00 37.89 8.44
CA LEU A 487 -42.80 36.73 8.84
C LEU A 487 -43.63 36.20 7.67
N LYS A 488 -43.66 34.87 7.49
CA LYS A 488 -44.58 34.20 6.56
C LYS A 488 -45.45 33.22 7.34
N LYS A 489 -46.77 33.41 7.29
CA LYS A 489 -47.74 32.63 8.07
C LYS A 489 -47.38 32.54 9.58
N GLY A 490 -46.90 33.66 10.14
CA GLY A 490 -46.51 33.75 11.56
C GLY A 490 -45.16 33.12 11.93
N LYS A 491 -44.41 32.56 10.98
CA LYS A 491 -43.07 31.99 11.22
C LYS A 491 -41.97 32.94 10.73
N LYS A 492 -40.93 33.12 11.54
CA LYS A 492 -39.68 33.80 11.15
C LYS A 492 -39.15 33.19 9.86
N GLN A 493 -38.82 34.02 8.87
CA GLN A 493 -38.17 33.55 7.66
C GLN A 493 -36.65 33.53 7.87
N PRO A 494 -35.94 32.48 7.42
CA PRO A 494 -34.49 32.45 7.50
C PRO A 494 -33.86 33.43 6.52
N ASP A 495 -32.85 34.17 6.97
CA ASP A 495 -31.95 34.93 6.12
C ASP A 495 -30.85 34.00 5.63
N THR A 496 -30.88 33.66 4.34
CA THR A 496 -29.87 32.77 3.74
C THR A 496 -28.46 33.37 3.74
N SER A 497 -28.31 34.69 3.86
CA SER A 497 -27.01 35.36 3.90
C SER A 497 -26.35 35.30 5.28
N LEU A 498 -27.15 35.08 6.33
CA LEU A 498 -26.70 34.98 7.72
C LEU A 498 -26.75 33.54 8.26
N ARG A 499 -27.07 32.57 7.40
CA ARG A 499 -27.07 31.16 7.76
C ARG A 499 -25.65 30.70 8.03
N ASP A 500 -25.50 29.93 9.09
CA ASP A 500 -24.23 29.29 9.44
C ASP A 500 -24.44 27.81 9.78
N THR A 501 -23.34 27.10 10.04
CA THR A 501 -23.38 25.71 10.50
C THR A 501 -22.38 25.49 11.63
N GLU A 502 -22.79 24.70 12.62
CA GLU A 502 -21.95 24.30 13.74
C GLU A 502 -21.84 22.78 13.80
N ASN A 503 -20.70 22.26 14.23
CA ASN A 503 -20.49 20.83 14.42
C ASN A 503 -20.53 20.51 15.92
N VAL A 504 -21.61 19.87 16.37
CA VAL A 504 -21.79 19.48 17.77
C VAL A 504 -21.35 18.03 17.95
N PRO A 505 -20.40 17.69 18.83
CA PRO A 505 -20.02 16.30 19.09
C PRO A 505 -21.23 15.43 19.44
N LEU A 506 -21.26 14.16 19.01
CA LEU A 506 -22.42 13.28 19.24
C LEU A 506 -22.74 13.06 20.73
N LYS A 507 -21.72 13.13 21.59
CA LYS A 507 -21.87 12.97 23.04
C LYS A 507 -22.38 14.21 23.76
N GLU A 508 -22.55 15.33 23.05
CA GLU A 508 -23.02 16.59 23.61
C GLU A 508 -24.47 16.89 23.22
N ASP A 509 -25.24 17.44 24.16
CA ASP A 509 -26.61 17.89 23.87
C ASP A 509 -26.58 19.16 23.00
N ILE A 510 -27.27 19.09 21.86
CA ILE A 510 -27.30 20.19 20.87
C ILE A 510 -27.83 21.48 21.49
N LYS A 511 -28.83 21.40 22.38
CA LYS A 511 -29.43 22.59 22.98
C LYS A 511 -28.46 23.24 23.96
N GLU A 512 -27.78 22.45 24.79
CA GLU A 512 -26.74 22.96 25.71
C GLU A 512 -25.57 23.61 24.95
N TYR A 513 -25.07 22.96 23.90
CA TYR A 513 -24.05 23.55 23.03
C TYR A 513 -24.53 24.86 22.41
N PHE A 514 -25.75 24.88 21.86
CA PHE A 514 -26.30 26.04 21.17
C PHE A 514 -26.50 27.24 22.12
N GLU A 515 -26.95 26.98 23.36
CA GLU A 515 -27.09 28.01 24.40
C GLU A 515 -25.73 28.58 24.84
N ARG A 516 -24.68 27.76 24.86
CA ARG A 516 -23.34 28.15 25.31
C ARG A 516 -22.51 28.84 24.22
N GLU A 517 -22.48 28.30 23.01
CA GLU A 517 -21.55 28.72 21.96
C GLU A 517 -22.21 29.62 20.91
N VAL A 518 -23.53 29.53 20.67
CA VAL A 518 -24.18 30.28 19.58
C VAL A 518 -24.99 31.47 20.09
N LEU A 519 -25.91 31.26 21.04
CA LEU A 519 -26.82 32.30 21.51
C LEU A 519 -26.14 33.56 22.10
N PRO A 520 -24.96 33.51 22.76
CA PRO A 520 -24.28 34.71 23.23
C PRO A 520 -23.86 35.67 22.10
N PHE A 521 -23.60 35.14 20.91
CA PHE A 521 -23.19 35.93 19.74
C PHE A 521 -24.36 36.16 18.76
N ALA A 522 -25.36 35.26 18.74
CA ALA A 522 -26.55 35.36 17.89
C ALA A 522 -27.86 35.04 18.67
N PRO A 523 -28.38 35.98 19.49
CA PRO A 523 -29.51 35.73 20.39
C PRO A 523 -30.84 35.40 19.70
N ASP A 524 -31.00 35.74 18.42
CA ASP A 524 -32.21 35.51 17.64
C ASP A 524 -32.16 34.28 16.72
N ALA A 525 -31.06 33.52 16.79
CA ALA A 525 -30.84 32.31 16.00
C ALA A 525 -31.67 31.11 16.49
N TRP A 526 -31.89 30.15 15.59
CA TRP A 526 -32.48 28.85 15.92
C TRP A 526 -31.89 27.74 15.04
N VAL A 527 -31.99 26.49 15.51
CA VAL A 527 -31.52 25.32 14.76
C VAL A 527 -32.59 24.82 13.78
N ASP A 528 -32.22 24.58 12.52
CA ASP A 528 -33.05 23.83 11.57
C ASP A 528 -32.70 22.34 11.63
N GLU A 529 -33.40 21.62 12.51
CA GLU A 529 -33.20 20.18 12.73
C GLU A 529 -33.36 19.35 11.44
N LYS A 530 -34.20 19.78 10.49
CA LYS A 530 -34.42 19.03 9.24
C LYS A 530 -33.22 19.08 8.30
N LYS A 531 -32.37 20.10 8.44
CA LYS A 531 -31.13 20.24 7.67
C LYS A 531 -29.92 19.72 8.43
N SER A 532 -30.10 19.35 9.70
CA SER A 532 -29.02 18.83 10.52
C SER A 532 -28.68 17.41 10.09
N LYS A 533 -27.39 17.11 10.00
CA LYS A 533 -26.89 15.82 9.52
C LYS A 533 -25.79 15.32 10.43
N VAL A 534 -25.77 14.00 10.65
CA VAL A 534 -24.65 13.35 11.30
C VAL A 534 -23.50 13.24 10.31
N GLY A 535 -22.29 13.53 10.77
CA GLY A 535 -21.06 13.31 10.05
C GLY A 535 -20.03 12.67 10.97
N TYR A 536 -19.00 12.08 10.36
CA TYR A 536 -17.87 11.52 11.07
C TYR A 536 -16.56 12.07 10.51
N GLU A 537 -15.62 12.38 11.39
CA GLU A 537 -14.26 12.79 11.07
C GLU A 537 -13.29 12.30 12.14
N ILE A 538 -12.06 12.02 11.74
CA ILE A 538 -10.99 11.59 12.64
C ILE A 538 -9.88 12.63 12.54
N PRO A 539 -9.99 13.77 13.26
CA PRO A 539 -9.01 14.84 13.21
C PRO A 539 -7.74 14.44 13.97
N PHE A 540 -6.98 13.48 13.42
CA PHE A 540 -5.88 12.78 14.10
C PHE A 540 -4.91 13.75 14.80
N THR A 541 -4.48 14.82 14.12
CA THR A 541 -3.54 15.81 14.66
C THR A 541 -4.10 16.59 15.84
N ARG A 542 -5.42 16.77 15.94
CA ARG A 542 -6.07 17.49 17.06
C ARG A 542 -5.95 16.70 18.36
N TYR A 543 -6.05 15.37 18.29
CA TYR A 543 -5.97 14.50 19.47
C TYR A 543 -4.58 14.50 20.13
N PHE A 544 -3.52 14.65 19.34
CA PHE A 544 -2.13 14.73 19.84
C PHE A 544 -1.61 16.15 20.00
N TYR A 545 -2.43 17.18 19.75
CA TYR A 545 -2.02 18.57 19.91
C TYR A 545 -1.86 18.91 21.40
N LYS A 546 -0.63 19.24 21.81
CA LYS A 546 -0.37 19.84 23.11
C LYS A 546 -0.28 21.35 22.93
N TYR A 547 -1.14 22.10 23.63
CA TYR A 547 -1.06 23.55 23.63
C TYR A 547 0.22 24.00 24.32
N GLU A 548 1.13 24.59 23.56
CA GLU A 548 2.29 25.30 24.09
C GLU A 548 1.92 26.78 24.23
N ALA A 549 1.79 27.25 25.48
CA ALA A 549 1.58 28.67 25.73
C ALA A 549 2.77 29.45 25.16
N PRO A 550 2.53 30.54 24.40
CA PRO A 550 3.62 31.38 23.93
C PRO A 550 4.42 31.88 25.14
N ARG A 551 5.76 31.79 25.05
CA ARG A 551 6.65 32.29 26.11
C ARG A 551 6.33 33.76 26.40
N PRO A 552 6.29 34.18 27.67
CA PRO A 552 6.09 35.59 28.01
C PRO A 552 7.13 36.46 27.30
N SER A 553 6.70 37.59 26.73
CA SER A 553 7.58 38.51 25.99
C SER A 553 8.77 39.01 26.81
N ALA A 554 8.62 39.06 28.14
CA ALA A 554 9.68 39.44 29.07
C ALA A 554 10.83 38.43 29.11
N GLU A 555 10.56 37.13 28.99
CA GLU A 555 11.60 36.08 28.98
C GLU A 555 12.38 36.09 27.66
N ILE A 556 11.68 36.28 26.53
CA ILE A 556 12.31 36.42 25.22
C ILE A 556 13.25 37.64 25.20
N MET A 557 12.81 38.75 25.80
CA MET A 557 13.60 39.97 25.86
C MET A 557 14.84 39.82 26.76
N ALA A 558 14.73 39.13 27.89
CA ALA A 558 15.88 38.82 28.74
C ALA A 558 16.91 37.94 28.01
N GLU A 559 16.45 36.91 27.29
CA GLU A 559 17.31 36.01 26.51
C GLU A 559 18.02 36.74 25.36
N ILE A 560 17.33 37.67 24.68
CA ILE A 560 17.94 38.54 23.66
C ILE A 560 19.02 39.43 24.28
N MET A 561 18.76 40.01 25.45
CA MET A 561 19.74 40.85 26.15
C MET A 561 20.95 40.05 26.63
N ASP A 562 20.75 38.82 27.11
CA ASP A 562 21.83 37.92 27.50
C ASP A 562 22.68 37.51 26.28
N LEU A 563 22.04 37.16 25.15
CA LEU A 563 22.73 36.87 23.89
C LEU A 563 23.47 38.09 23.32
N GLU A 564 22.90 39.29 23.40
CA GLU A 564 23.57 40.54 23.02
C GLU A 564 24.79 40.80 23.90
N THR A 565 24.69 40.54 25.21
CA THR A 565 25.81 40.68 26.15
C THR A 565 26.91 39.68 25.82
N GLU A 566 26.56 38.42 25.54
CA GLU A 566 27.50 37.37 25.17
C GLU A 566 28.18 37.65 23.81
N LEU A 567 27.44 38.16 22.83
CA LEU A 567 27.97 38.63 21.54
C LEU A 567 28.90 39.83 21.71
N SER A 568 28.56 40.79 22.57
CA SER A 568 29.37 41.97 22.83
C SER A 568 30.70 41.61 23.51
N GLY A 569 30.69 40.70 24.50
CA GLY A 569 31.90 40.19 25.13
C GLY A 569 32.77 39.38 24.18
N SER A 570 32.15 38.57 23.30
CA SER A 570 32.86 37.83 22.26
C SER A 570 33.49 38.76 21.21
N LEU A 571 32.86 39.90 20.91
CA LEU A 571 33.41 40.92 20.02
C LEU A 571 34.56 41.70 20.68
N GLU A 572 34.48 42.00 21.98
CA GLU A 572 35.59 42.63 22.72
C GLU A 572 36.83 41.71 22.76
N GLU A 573 36.67 40.40 22.96
CA GLU A 573 37.78 39.44 22.90
C GLU A 573 38.42 39.31 21.50
N VAL A 574 37.66 39.53 20.43
CA VAL A 574 38.18 39.45 19.04
C VAL A 574 38.90 40.74 18.61
N PHE A 575 38.55 41.88 19.21
CA PHE A 575 39.09 43.19 18.82
C PHE A 575 40.13 43.78 19.79
N ASP A 576 40.47 43.11 20.90
CA ASP A 576 41.49 43.52 21.89
C ASP A 576 41.44 45.04 22.17
N LEU A 577 40.31 45.51 22.71
CA LEU A 577 40.17 46.86 23.29
C LEU A 577 40.49 46.87 24.79
#